data_AF-A0A962UG90-F1
#
_entry.id   AF-A0A962UG90-F1
#
_cell.length_a   1.000
_cell.length_b   1.000
_cell.length_c   1.000
_cell.angle_alpha   90.00
_cell.angle_beta   90.00
_cell.angle_gamma   90.00
#
_symmetry.space_group_name_H-M   'P 1'
#
loop_
_entity.id
_entity.type
_entity.pdbx_description
1 polymer ?
#
loop_
_entity_poly.entity_id
_entity_poly.type
_entity_poly.pdbx_seq_one_letter_code
_entity_poly.pdbx_strand_id
1 'polypeptide(L)' 'MRPSVSAAGAGTYALLLRIDVTEEIAIGRRHRLRMAPGWAVYVGSAFGPGGAAARLAHHRRPAVRPHWHIDYLRSRAVLR' A
#
# COMPACT_ATOMS: atom_id res chain seq x y z
N MET A 1 20.62 -3.32 15.74
CA MET A 1 19.54 -2.55 16.38
C MET A 1 18.30 -2.60 15.48
N ARG A 2 17.27 -3.37 15.84
CA ARG A 2 15.98 -3.32 15.13
C ARG A 2 15.26 -2.08 15.65
N PRO A 3 14.81 -1.13 14.82
CA PRO A 3 14.03 -0.01 15.32
C PRO A 3 12.78 -0.57 16.00
N SER A 4 12.60 -0.26 17.29
CA SER A 4 11.32 -0.48 17.95
C SER A 4 10.34 0.47 17.29
N VAL A 5 9.49 -0.04 16.40
CA VAL A 5 8.36 0.71 15.87
C VAL A 5 7.51 1.06 17.09
N SER A 6 7.53 2.33 17.51
CA SER A 6 6.53 2.83 18.46
C SER A 6 5.15 2.53 17.86
N ALA A 7 4.13 2.34 18.69
CA ALA A 7 2.77 2.20 18.20
C ALA A 7 2.44 3.42 17.32
N ALA A 8 2.52 3.26 16.00
CA ALA A 8 2.44 4.37 15.07
C ALA A 8 1.02 4.93 15.12
N GLY A 9 0.88 6.09 15.76
CA GLY A 9 -0.40 6.74 16.02
C GLY A 9 -1.03 7.36 14.77
N ALA A 10 -1.93 8.32 14.98
CA ALA A 10 -2.53 9.08 13.90
C ALA A 10 -1.47 9.85 13.09
N GLY A 11 -1.61 9.88 11.77
CA GLY A 11 -0.70 10.63 10.92
C GLY A 11 -0.73 10.20 9.45
N THR A 12 0.30 10.59 8.72
CA THR A 12 0.53 10.20 7.32
C THR A 12 1.64 9.16 7.26
N TYR A 13 1.50 8.17 6.39
CA TYR A 13 2.50 7.13 6.15
C TYR A 13 2.78 7.01 4.65
N ALA A 14 3.97 6.52 4.33
CA ALA A 14 4.38 6.18 2.97
C ALA A 14 4.80 4.71 2.90
N LEU A 15 4.44 4.04 1.80
CA LEU A 15 4.79 2.65 1.52
C LEU A 15 5.55 2.56 0.21
N LEU A 16 6.68 1.84 0.22
CA LEU A 16 7.47 1.55 -0.96
C LEU A 16 7.01 0.24 -1.60
N LEU A 17 6.67 0.31 -2.87
CA LEU A 17 6.25 -0.83 -3.67
C LEU A 17 7.26 -1.03 -4.79
N ARG A 18 7.79 -2.24 -4.90
CA ARG A 18 8.57 -2.66 -6.06
C ARG A 18 7.63 -3.26 -7.10
N ILE A 19 7.73 -2.75 -8.32
CA ILE A 19 7.05 -3.26 -9.50
C ILE A 19 8.12 -3.93 -10.36
N ASP A 20 7.89 -5.20 -10.73
CA ASP A 20 8.85 -5.97 -11.52
C ASP A 20 8.37 -6.20 -12.97
N VAL A 21 7.10 -5.91 -13.26
CA VAL A 21 6.47 -6.17 -14.56
C VAL A 21 5.80 -4.92 -15.16
N THR A 22 5.75 -4.85 -16.48
CA THR A 22 4.94 -3.86 -17.20
C THR A 22 3.55 -4.45 -17.44
N GLU A 23 2.51 -3.82 -16.89
CA GLU A 23 1.14 -4.30 -17.04
C GLU A 23 0.14 -3.17 -16.79
N GLU A 24 -1.07 -3.27 -17.36
CA GLU A 24 -2.18 -2.41 -16.99
C GLU A 24 -3.12 -3.13 -16.01
N ILE A 25 -3.38 -2.52 -14.86
CA ILE A 25 -4.30 -3.06 -13.85
C ILE A 25 -5.56 -2.21 -13.74
N ALA A 26 -6.69 -2.87 -13.49
CA ALA A 26 -7.92 -2.20 -13.07
C ALA A 26 -7.82 -1.78 -11.60
N ILE A 27 -8.11 -0.51 -11.32
CA ILE A 27 -8.25 0.03 -9.98
C ILE A 27 -9.72 0.42 -9.78
N GLY A 28 -10.41 -0.34 -8.92
CA GLY A 28 -11.85 -0.20 -8.75
C GLY A 28 -12.61 -0.48 -10.06
N ARG A 29 -13.70 0.25 -10.29
CA ARG A 29 -14.58 0.02 -11.45
C ARG A 29 -14.24 0.84 -12.70
N ARG A 30 -13.56 1.99 -12.55
CA ARG A 30 -13.44 3.00 -13.62
C ARG A 30 -12.01 3.36 -13.99
N HIS A 31 -11.03 2.98 -13.20
CA HIS A 31 -9.65 3.41 -13.41
C HIS A 31 -8.79 2.26 -13.90
N ARG A 32 -7.86 2.58 -14.80
CA ARG A 32 -6.79 1.70 -15.25
C ARG A 32 -5.47 2.39 -14.94
N LEU A 33 -4.52 1.64 -14.40
CA LEU A 33 -3.19 2.14 -14.08
C LEU A 33 -2.17 1.31 -14.85
N ARG A 34 -1.36 1.98 -15.66
CA ARG A 34 -0.19 1.36 -16.30
C ARG A 34 0.96 1.32 -15.29
N MET A 35 1.39 0.11 -14.96
CA MET A 35 2.57 -0.17 -14.16
C MET A 35 3.77 -0.34 -15.08
N ALA A 36 4.91 0.15 -14.62
CA ALA A 36 6.21 -0.08 -15.25
C ALA A 36 7.20 -0.56 -14.18
N PRO A 37 8.17 -1.42 -14.53
CA PRO A 37 9.20 -1.87 -13.61
C PRO A 37 9.90 -0.69 -12.94
N GLY A 38 10.04 -0.75 -11.62
CA GLY A 38 10.59 0.35 -10.83
C GLY A 38 10.02 0.43 -9.43
N TRP A 39 10.03 1.64 -8.88
CA TRP A 39 9.54 1.93 -7.54
C TRP A 39 8.33 2.84 -7.60
N ALA A 40 7.31 2.49 -6.82
CA ALA A 40 6.17 3.35 -6.56
C ALA A 40 6.09 3.67 -5.07
N VAL A 41 5.62 4.88 -4.75
CA VAL A 41 5.34 5.31 -3.38
C VAL A 41 3.83 5.48 -3.26
N TYR A 42 3.24 4.82 -2.27
CA TYR A 42 1.87 5.08 -1.87
C TYR A 42 1.87 5.91 -0.58
N VAL A 43 1.16 7.05 -0.59
CA VAL A 43 1.01 7.91 0.58
C VAL A 43 -0.43 7.82 1.08
N GLY A 44 -0.60 7.55 2.36
CA GLY A 44 -1.92 7.40 2.99
C GLY A 44 -2.01 8.12 4.32
N SER A 45 -3.23 8.50 4.69
CA SER A 45 -3.54 9.06 6.01
C SER A 45 -4.10 7.98 6.93
N ALA A 46 -3.87 8.16 8.23
CA ALA A 46 -4.23 7.21 9.27
C ALA A 46 -4.76 7.92 10.52
N PHE A 47 -5.58 8.96 10.36
CA PHE A 47 -6.22 9.69 11.46
C PHE A 47 -7.43 8.97 12.07
N GLY A 48 -7.78 7.79 11.56
CA GLY A 48 -8.87 6.97 12.09
C GLY A 48 -8.43 6.00 13.20
N PRO A 49 -9.36 5.15 13.68
CA PRO A 49 -9.08 4.17 14.73
C PRO A 49 -7.87 3.29 14.41
N GLY A 50 -6.99 3.09 15.40
CA GLY A 50 -5.79 2.26 15.29
C GLY A 50 -4.60 2.90 14.57
N GLY A 51 -4.72 4.13 14.06
CA GLY A 51 -3.61 4.91 13.55
C GLY A 51 -2.88 4.28 12.36
N ALA A 52 -1.65 4.71 12.12
CA ALA A 52 -0.79 4.16 11.08
C ALA A 52 -0.49 2.68 11.33
N ALA A 53 -0.36 2.25 12.59
CA ALA A 53 -0.13 0.85 12.93
C ALA A 53 -1.19 -0.09 12.33
N ALA A 54 -2.47 0.25 12.45
CA ALA A 54 -3.56 -0.54 11.86
C ALA A 54 -3.52 -0.55 10.32
N ARG A 55 -3.23 0.60 9.68
CA ARG A 55 -3.11 0.69 8.22
C ARG A 55 -1.93 -0.12 7.69
N LEU A 56 -0.76 0.01 8.33
CA LEU A 56 0.43 -0.76 7.97
C LEU A 56 0.19 -2.27 8.15
N ALA A 57 -0.52 -2.67 9.21
CA ALA A 57 -0.87 -4.08 9.42
C ALA A 57 -1.75 -4.64 8.30
N HIS A 58 -2.76 -3.88 7.84
CA HIS A 58 -3.59 -4.25 6.69
C HIS A 58 -2.75 -4.41 5.41
N HIS A 59 -1.93 -3.42 5.06
CA HIS A 59 -1.18 -3.39 3.80
C HIS A 59 -0.09 -4.46 3.66
N ARG A 60 0.34 -5.06 4.77
CA ARG A 60 1.35 -6.14 4.77
C ARG A 60 0.91 -7.33 3.93
N ARG A 61 -0.38 -7.64 3.88
CA ARG A 61 -0.92 -8.77 3.11
C ARG A 61 -1.79 -8.25 1.97
N PRO A 62 -1.73 -8.87 0.77
CA PRO A 62 -2.69 -8.55 -0.28
C PRO A 62 -4.13 -8.77 0.22
N ALA A 63 -5.01 -7.80 -0.04
CA ALA A 63 -6.41 -7.91 0.36
C ALA A 63 -7.17 -8.81 -0.63
N VAL A 64 -7.94 -9.77 -0.11
CA VAL A 64 -8.83 -10.60 -0.93
C VAL A 64 -9.96 -9.78 -1.55
N ARG A 65 -10.41 -8.74 -0.85
CA ARG A 65 -11.42 -7.77 -1.32
C ARG A 65 -10.81 -6.37 -1.27
N PRO A 66 -10.26 -5.88 -2.39
CA PRO A 66 -9.62 -4.57 -2.44
C PRO A 66 -10.58 -3.44 -2.08
N HIS A 67 -10.18 -2.60 -1.14
CA HIS A 67 -10.94 -1.42 -0.72
C HIS A 67 -10.15 -0.13 -0.99
N TRP A 68 -8.86 -0.10 -0.68
CA TRP A 68 -7.99 1.05 -0.95
C TRP A 68 -7.24 0.88 -2.27
N HIS A 69 -6.84 1.99 -2.91
CA HIS A 69 -6.12 1.93 -4.19
C HIS A 69 -4.88 1.04 -4.13
N ILE A 70 -4.12 1.09 -3.03
CA ILE A 70 -2.95 0.23 -2.81
C ILE A 70 -3.30 -1.26 -2.76
N ASP A 71 -4.51 -1.65 -2.34
CA ASP A 71 -4.91 -3.07 -2.30
C ASP A 71 -4.87 -3.71 -3.70
N TYR A 72 -5.27 -2.93 -4.72
CA TYR A 72 -5.18 -3.35 -6.12
C TYR A 72 -3.72 -3.53 -6.56
N LEU A 73 -2.84 -2.58 -6.19
CA LEU A 73 -1.41 -2.67 -6.49
C LEU A 73 -0.73 -3.83 -5.76
N ARG A 74 -1.08 -4.12 -4.51
CA ARG A 74 -0.43 -5.17 -3.69
C ARG A 74 -0.55 -6.57 -4.28
N SER A 75 -1.50 -6.79 -5.19
CA SER A 75 -1.61 -8.05 -5.94
C SER A 75 -0.55 -8.21 -7.05
N ARG A 76 0.04 -7.10 -7.52
CA ARG A 76 1.02 -7.08 -8.64
C ARG A 76 2.34 -6.41 -8.28
N ALA A 77 2.45 -5.81 -7.10
CA ALA A 77 3.64 -5.12 -6.60
C ALA A 77 3.99 -5.56 -5.18
N VAL A 78 5.30 -5.70 -4.93
CA VAL A 78 5.84 -6.21 -3.67
C VAL A 78 6.10 -5.06 -2.71
N LEU A 79 5.49 -5.09 -1.53
CA LEU A 79 5.80 -4.17 -0.45
C LEU A 79 7.24 -4.41 0.07
N ARG A 80 8.02 -3.35 0.21
CA ARG A 80 9.41 -3.39 0.69
C ARG A 80 9.59 -2.59 1.98
#